data_AF-A0A6I7QD68-F1
#
_entry.id   AF-A0A6I7QD68-F1
#
_cell.length_a   1.000
_cell.length_b   1.000
_cell.length_c   1.000
_cell.angle_alpha   90.00
_cell.angle_beta   90.00
_cell.angle_gamma   90.00
#
_symmetry.space_group_name_H-M   'P 1'
#
loop_
_entity.id
_entity.type
_entity.pdbx_description
1 polymer ?
#
loop_
_entity_poly.entity_id
_entity_poly.type
_entity_poly.pdbx_seq_one_letter_code
_entity_poly.pdbx_strand_id
1 'polypeptide(L)'
;MKKETKLKIKIAEAATGRYIENRRFTIQSLAKELEITPKQIFDLFPNRSSILRYYYDSRILIYREQISSIKEYSTFTLSEKLNNIFLSLLDQFSEHREFVLLTYRDMVGSPVRSSAFEKLFKEALREIFQSDEQIATSAKILQNRFLYHAIYLQFHGLILFWKNDESHLYENSMALVDKWCALQEEIFYSKIVDKGFDLGKFLYYNSPINFTTSCALTAKRSEA
;
A
#
# COMPACT_ATOMS: atom_id res chain seq x y z
N MET A 1 1.10 -7.09 19.85
CA MET A 1 -0.05 -7.68 19.13
C MET A 1 -0.98 -8.58 20.00
N LYS A 2 -2.32 -8.53 19.80
CA LYS A 2 -3.34 -9.34 20.53
C LYS A 2 -3.29 -10.84 20.19
N LYS A 3 -3.68 -11.71 21.14
CA LYS A 3 -3.67 -13.19 20.98
C LYS A 3 -4.51 -13.68 19.78
N GLU A 4 -5.70 -13.11 19.62
CA GLU A 4 -6.59 -13.44 18.49
C GLU A 4 -5.93 -13.12 17.14
N THR A 5 -5.30 -11.94 17.01
CA THR A 5 -4.59 -11.53 15.80
C THR A 5 -3.43 -12.49 15.47
N LYS A 6 -2.67 -12.92 16.49
CA LYS A 6 -1.60 -13.93 16.31
C LYS A 6 -2.16 -15.25 15.79
N LEU A 7 -3.30 -15.69 16.30
CA LEU A 7 -3.96 -16.92 15.82
C LEU A 7 -4.45 -16.77 14.37
N LYS A 8 -5.07 -15.62 14.02
CA LYS A 8 -5.48 -15.33 12.64
C LYS A 8 -4.30 -15.35 11.67
N ILE A 9 -3.16 -14.79 12.08
CA ILE A 9 -1.90 -14.85 11.29
C ILE A 9 -1.48 -16.30 11.10
N LYS A 10 -1.35 -17.08 12.18
CA LYS A 10 -0.95 -18.50 12.11
C LYS A 10 -1.85 -19.30 11.17
N ILE A 11 -3.17 -19.08 11.23
CA ILE A 11 -4.15 -19.74 10.34
C ILE A 11 -3.92 -19.34 8.88
N ALA A 12 -3.68 -18.04 8.62
CA ALA A 12 -3.44 -17.54 7.28
C ALA A 12 -2.14 -18.07 6.68
N GLU A 13 -1.03 -18.10 7.44
CA GLU A 13 0.25 -18.66 6.97
C GLU A 13 0.09 -20.13 6.56
N ALA A 14 -0.48 -20.97 7.44
CA ALA A 14 -0.70 -22.38 7.15
C ALA A 14 -1.64 -22.57 5.93
N ALA A 15 -2.65 -21.72 5.78
CA ALA A 15 -3.54 -21.74 4.63
C ALA A 15 -2.83 -21.41 3.31
N THR A 16 -1.81 -20.54 3.31
CA THR A 16 -1.04 -20.22 2.10
C THR A 16 -0.18 -21.40 1.66
N GLY A 17 0.52 -22.06 2.59
CA GLY A 17 1.25 -23.30 2.31
C GLY A 17 0.35 -24.39 1.72
N ARG A 18 -0.80 -24.62 2.37
CA ARG A 18 -1.81 -25.56 1.87
C ARG A 18 -2.37 -25.17 0.50
N TYR A 19 -2.50 -23.88 0.21
CA TYR A 19 -3.04 -23.43 -1.08
C TYR A 19 -2.13 -23.85 -2.24
N ILE A 20 -0.81 -23.82 -2.02
CA ILE A 20 0.18 -24.26 -3.01
C ILE A 20 0.10 -25.76 -3.23
N GLU A 21 0.06 -26.55 -2.16
CA GLU A 21 -0.08 -28.02 -2.27
C GLU A 21 -1.42 -28.43 -2.89
N ASN A 22 -2.52 -27.78 -2.47
CA ASN A 22 -3.86 -28.07 -2.93
C ASN A 22 -4.76 -26.82 -2.86
N ARG A 23 -4.97 -26.18 -4.01
CA ARG A 23 -5.84 -24.99 -4.15
C ARG A 23 -7.28 -25.20 -3.66
N ARG A 24 -7.73 -26.46 -3.54
CA ARG A 24 -9.07 -26.85 -3.07
C ARG A 24 -9.08 -27.35 -1.62
N PHE A 25 -8.06 -27.07 -0.81
CA PHE A 25 -8.03 -27.49 0.59
C PHE A 25 -9.29 -27.07 1.37
N THR A 26 -9.61 -27.87 2.39
CA THR A 26 -10.80 -27.68 3.23
C THR A 26 -10.42 -27.06 4.57
N ILE A 27 -11.39 -26.42 5.23
CA ILE A 27 -11.18 -25.90 6.59
C ILE A 27 -10.89 -27.03 7.57
N GLN A 28 -11.46 -28.22 7.34
CA GLN A 28 -11.22 -29.42 8.14
C GLN A 28 -9.77 -29.87 8.04
N SER A 29 -9.20 -29.92 6.83
CA SER A 29 -7.79 -30.27 6.65
C SER A 29 -6.84 -29.25 7.28
N LEU A 30 -7.19 -27.95 7.20
CA LEU A 30 -6.40 -26.88 7.83
C LEU A 30 -6.46 -26.95 9.37
N ALA A 31 -7.66 -27.19 9.92
CA ALA A 31 -7.86 -27.34 11.36
C ALA A 31 -7.06 -28.51 11.94
N LYS A 32 -7.03 -29.65 11.22
CA LYS A 32 -6.25 -30.83 11.61
C LYS A 32 -4.75 -30.54 11.70
N GLU A 33 -4.20 -29.82 10.73
CA GLU A 33 -2.77 -29.44 10.74
C GLU A 33 -2.41 -28.49 11.88
N LEU A 34 -3.30 -27.54 12.17
CA LEU A 34 -3.07 -26.54 13.21
C LEU A 34 -3.41 -27.04 14.62
N GLU A 35 -3.89 -28.28 14.74
CA GLU A 35 -4.37 -28.90 15.99
C GLU A 35 -5.46 -28.06 16.69
N ILE A 36 -6.35 -27.45 15.89
CA ILE A 36 -7.50 -26.67 16.37
C ILE A 36 -8.81 -27.23 15.82
N THR A 37 -9.94 -26.80 16.38
CA THR A 37 -11.25 -27.20 15.86
C THR A 37 -11.63 -26.37 14.62
N PRO A 38 -12.38 -26.94 13.65
CA PRO A 38 -12.91 -26.17 12.53
C PRO A 38 -13.78 -24.98 12.99
N LYS A 39 -14.50 -25.15 14.11
CA LYS A 39 -15.31 -24.10 14.73
C LYS A 39 -14.46 -22.86 15.05
N GLN A 40 -13.30 -23.04 15.68
CA GLN A 40 -12.39 -21.92 15.98
C GLN A 40 -11.93 -21.16 14.73
N ILE A 41 -11.78 -21.85 13.59
CA ILE A 41 -11.46 -21.17 12.32
C ILE A 41 -12.67 -20.39 11.82
N PHE A 42 -13.88 -20.97 11.85
CA PHE A 42 -15.11 -20.31 11.42
C PHE A 42 -15.49 -19.10 12.28
N ASP A 43 -15.18 -19.15 13.59
CA ASP A 43 -15.38 -18.02 14.50
C ASP A 43 -14.50 -16.80 14.10
N LEU A 44 -13.37 -17.04 13.42
CA LEU A 44 -12.42 -15.99 13.00
C LEU A 44 -12.56 -15.60 11.52
N PHE A 45 -13.02 -16.52 10.69
CA PHE A 45 -13.06 -16.39 9.23
C PHE A 45 -14.33 -17.00 8.65
N PRO A 46 -15.13 -16.24 7.90
CA PRO A 46 -16.38 -16.76 7.32
C PRO A 46 -16.15 -17.85 6.26
N ASN A 47 -15.00 -17.83 5.56
CA ASN A 47 -14.70 -18.78 4.49
C ASN A 47 -13.20 -18.84 4.16
N ARG A 48 -12.80 -19.85 3.36
CA ARG A 48 -11.41 -20.02 2.90
C ARG A 48 -10.85 -18.79 2.18
N SER A 49 -11.64 -18.10 1.36
CA SER A 49 -11.15 -16.90 0.65
C SER A 49 -10.79 -15.79 1.63
N SER A 50 -11.54 -15.61 2.72
CA SER A 50 -11.22 -14.61 3.74
C SER A 50 -9.91 -14.92 4.49
N ILE A 51 -9.58 -16.20 4.69
CA ILE A 51 -8.29 -16.62 5.26
C ILE A 51 -7.14 -16.21 4.34
N LEU A 52 -7.23 -16.56 3.05
CA LEU A 52 -6.19 -16.26 2.07
C LEU A 52 -6.01 -14.76 1.82
N ARG A 53 -7.10 -13.98 1.85
CA ARG A 53 -7.01 -12.51 1.78
C ARG A 53 -6.34 -11.93 3.02
N TYR A 54 -6.66 -12.48 4.20
CA TYR A 54 -6.09 -12.01 5.46
C TYR A 54 -4.58 -12.18 5.54
N TYR A 55 -3.98 -13.12 4.81
CA TYR A 55 -2.51 -13.20 4.68
C TYR A 55 -1.91 -11.87 4.23
N TYR A 56 -2.52 -11.20 3.24
CA TYR A 56 -2.07 -9.90 2.77
C TYR A 56 -2.31 -8.84 3.84
N ASP A 57 -3.53 -8.75 4.36
CA ASP A 57 -3.90 -7.78 5.40
C ASP A 57 -2.95 -7.86 6.60
N SER A 58 -2.53 -9.06 6.98
CA SER A 58 -1.66 -9.28 8.12
C SER A 58 -0.22 -8.85 7.91
N ARG A 59 0.26 -8.69 6.66
CA ARG A 59 1.63 -8.22 6.40
C ARG A 59 1.89 -6.85 7.03
N ILE A 60 0.92 -5.94 6.92
CA ILE A 60 1.01 -4.61 7.53
C ILE A 60 0.97 -4.70 9.07
N LEU A 61 0.22 -5.66 9.62
CA LEU A 61 0.17 -5.86 11.08
C LEU A 61 1.50 -6.40 11.62
N ILE A 62 2.13 -7.33 10.89
CA ILE A 62 3.46 -7.87 11.21
C ILE A 62 4.50 -6.75 11.11
N TYR A 63 4.48 -5.98 10.03
CA TYR A 63 5.33 -4.80 9.85
C TYR A 63 5.21 -3.82 11.04
N ARG A 64 3.99 -3.49 11.45
CA ARG A 64 3.75 -2.60 12.61
C ARG A 64 4.33 -3.16 13.92
N GLU A 65 4.23 -4.47 14.14
CA GLU A 65 4.85 -5.11 15.31
C GLU A 65 6.39 -5.07 15.21
N GLN A 66 6.94 -5.30 14.01
CA GLN A 66 8.39 -5.24 13.75
C GLN A 66 8.95 -3.85 14.08
N ILE A 67 8.37 -2.78 13.52
CA ILE A 67 8.86 -1.41 13.77
C ILE A 67 8.67 -0.97 15.22
N SER A 68 7.67 -1.48 15.94
CA SER A 68 7.48 -1.19 17.36
C SER A 68 8.63 -1.72 18.23
N SER A 69 9.41 -2.67 17.71
CA SER A 69 10.58 -3.25 18.37
C SER A 69 11.89 -2.56 17.97
N ILE A 70 11.88 -1.71 16.94
CA ILE A 70 13.04 -0.97 16.47
C ILE A 70 13.23 0.25 17.38
N LYS A 71 14.32 0.25 18.15
CA LYS A 71 14.73 1.43 18.92
C LYS A 71 15.03 2.57 17.96
N GLU A 72 14.57 3.77 18.31
CA GLU A 72 14.82 5.00 17.54
C GLU A 72 14.16 5.04 16.16
N TYR A 73 13.18 4.18 15.84
CA TYR A 73 12.44 4.26 14.58
C TYR A 73 11.85 5.67 14.30
N SER A 74 11.53 6.42 15.35
CA SER A 74 11.05 7.80 15.24
C SER A 74 12.07 8.76 14.62
N THR A 75 13.37 8.50 14.75
CA THR A 75 14.46 9.34 14.24
C THR A 75 14.78 9.05 12.77
N PHE A 76 14.24 7.98 12.21
CA PHE A 76 14.45 7.62 10.81
C PHE A 76 13.92 8.72 9.89
N THR A 77 14.65 8.96 8.80
CA THR A 77 14.22 9.87 7.74
C THR A 77 13.02 9.32 6.97
N LEU A 78 12.39 10.16 6.14
CA LEU A 78 11.32 9.73 5.25
C LEU A 78 11.76 8.57 4.34
N SER A 79 12.94 8.66 3.72
CA SER A 79 13.48 7.58 2.89
C SER A 79 13.63 6.30 3.70
N GLU A 80 14.23 6.35 4.88
CA GLU A 80 14.45 5.16 5.72
C GLU A 80 13.13 4.49 6.14
N LYS A 81 12.12 5.28 6.55
CA LYS A 81 10.79 4.76 6.92
C LYS A 81 10.06 4.13 5.73
N LEU A 82 10.10 4.78 4.57
CA LEU A 82 9.55 4.23 3.34
C LEU A 82 10.28 2.93 2.96
N ASN A 83 11.60 2.97 2.92
CA ASN A 83 12.42 1.83 2.54
C ASN A 83 12.13 0.62 3.47
N ASN A 84 12.01 0.89 4.77
CA ASN A 84 11.64 -0.12 5.76
C ASN A 84 10.28 -0.79 5.45
N ILE A 85 9.20 -0.03 5.19
CA ILE A 85 7.91 -0.65 4.85
C ILE A 85 7.96 -1.43 3.54
N PHE A 86 8.57 -0.89 2.48
CA PHE A 86 8.61 -1.54 1.17
C PHE A 86 9.43 -2.83 1.19
N LEU A 87 10.64 -2.79 1.78
CA LEU A 87 11.50 -3.97 1.89
C LEU A 87 10.93 -5.01 2.83
N SER A 88 10.36 -4.62 3.98
CA SER A 88 9.69 -5.58 4.88
C SER A 88 8.53 -6.30 4.19
N LEU A 89 7.74 -5.59 3.36
CA LEU A 89 6.66 -6.24 2.61
C LEU A 89 7.18 -7.18 1.52
N LEU A 90 8.25 -6.81 0.80
CA LEU A 90 8.87 -7.70 -0.18
C LEU A 90 9.45 -8.96 0.48
N ASP A 91 10.13 -8.79 1.62
CA ASP A 91 10.68 -9.89 2.41
C ASP A 91 9.57 -10.84 2.88
N GLN A 92 8.52 -10.32 3.51
CA GLN A 92 7.37 -11.12 3.96
C GLN A 92 6.61 -11.79 2.80
N PHE A 93 6.57 -11.17 1.61
CA PHE A 93 6.00 -11.80 0.41
C PHE A 93 6.91 -12.87 -0.18
N SER A 94 8.22 -12.77 0.02
CA SER A 94 9.19 -13.74 -0.46
C SER A 94 9.04 -15.09 0.25
N GLU A 95 8.68 -15.09 1.55
CA GLU A 95 8.42 -16.30 2.36
C GLU A 95 7.36 -17.22 1.71
N HIS A 96 6.37 -16.62 1.06
CA HIS A 96 5.30 -17.33 0.35
C HIS A 96 5.20 -16.88 -1.12
N ARG A 97 6.35 -16.73 -1.80
CA ARG A 97 6.44 -16.15 -3.15
C ARG A 97 5.47 -16.79 -4.14
N GLU A 98 5.43 -18.11 -4.25
CA GLU A 98 4.56 -18.78 -5.21
C GLU A 98 3.08 -18.42 -4.98
N PHE A 99 2.66 -18.34 -3.72
CA PHE A 99 1.30 -17.96 -3.36
C PHE A 99 1.01 -16.52 -3.77
N VAL A 100 1.94 -15.60 -3.49
CA VAL A 100 1.83 -14.18 -3.85
C VAL A 100 1.72 -14.02 -5.37
N LEU A 101 2.60 -14.67 -6.13
CA LEU A 101 2.61 -14.60 -7.60
C LEU A 101 1.30 -15.08 -8.23
N LEU A 102 0.66 -16.08 -7.64
CA LEU A 102 -0.61 -16.64 -8.12
C LEU A 102 -1.83 -15.82 -7.73
N THR A 103 -1.81 -15.13 -6.58
CA THR A 103 -3.04 -14.59 -5.96
C THR A 103 -3.07 -13.08 -5.79
N TYR A 104 -1.92 -12.39 -5.83
CA TYR A 104 -1.83 -10.95 -5.52
C TYR A 104 -2.75 -10.10 -6.39
N ARG A 105 -2.79 -10.35 -7.70
CA ARG A 105 -3.63 -9.61 -8.65
C ARG A 105 -5.12 -9.68 -8.26
N ASP A 106 -5.59 -10.86 -7.89
CA ASP A 106 -7.02 -11.10 -7.63
C ASP A 106 -7.43 -10.73 -6.21
N MET A 107 -6.50 -10.83 -5.26
CA MET A 107 -6.77 -10.59 -3.85
C MET A 107 -6.51 -9.14 -3.42
N VAL A 108 -5.51 -8.49 -4.03
CA VAL A 108 -5.03 -7.15 -3.66
C VAL A 108 -5.09 -6.18 -4.83
N GLY A 109 -4.57 -6.55 -6.01
CA GLY A 109 -4.41 -5.66 -7.17
C GLY A 109 -5.68 -5.42 -8.00
N SER A 110 -6.85 -5.90 -7.56
CA SER A 110 -8.09 -5.74 -8.31
C SER A 110 -8.64 -4.32 -8.14
N PRO A 111 -8.84 -3.54 -9.22
CA PRO A 111 -9.30 -2.15 -9.13
C PRO A 111 -10.77 -2.03 -8.70
N VAL A 112 -11.51 -3.14 -8.72
CA VAL A 112 -12.96 -3.16 -8.47
C VAL A 112 -13.28 -3.09 -6.97
N ARG A 113 -12.36 -3.46 -6.08
CA ARG A 113 -12.61 -3.51 -4.64
C ARG A 113 -11.39 -3.06 -3.85
N SER A 114 -11.60 -2.02 -3.03
CA SER A 114 -10.61 -1.64 -2.02
C SER A 114 -10.44 -2.77 -1.01
N SER A 115 -9.21 -3.30 -0.91
CA SER A 115 -8.85 -4.36 0.03
C SER A 115 -8.62 -3.79 1.43
N ALA A 116 -8.73 -4.62 2.47
CA ALA A 116 -8.33 -4.20 3.82
C ALA A 116 -6.82 -3.89 3.86
N PHE A 117 -6.01 -4.65 3.13
CA PHE A 117 -4.60 -4.36 2.86
C PHE A 117 -4.38 -2.94 2.33
N GLU A 118 -5.10 -2.49 1.30
CA GLU A 118 -4.96 -1.13 0.77
C GLU A 118 -5.18 -0.07 1.86
N LYS A 119 -6.20 -0.25 2.70
CA LYS A 119 -6.50 0.70 3.78
C LYS A 119 -5.37 0.72 4.81
N LEU A 120 -4.94 -0.45 5.28
CA LEU A 120 -3.86 -0.59 6.25
C LEU A 120 -2.54 -0.02 5.71
N PHE A 121 -2.23 -0.27 4.44
CA PHE A 121 -1.04 0.26 3.77
C PHE A 121 -1.07 1.79 3.70
N LYS A 122 -2.19 2.38 3.25
CA LYS A 122 -2.35 3.84 3.19
C LYS A 122 -2.34 4.48 4.58
N GLU A 123 -2.84 3.81 5.60
CA GLU A 123 -2.74 4.25 6.99
C GLU A 123 -1.29 4.26 7.47
N ALA A 124 -0.52 3.19 7.20
CA ALA A 124 0.90 3.14 7.53
C ALA A 124 1.70 4.25 6.82
N LEU A 125 1.42 4.50 5.54
CA LEU A 125 1.99 5.65 4.84
C LEU A 125 1.60 6.98 5.49
N ARG A 126 0.33 7.16 5.84
CA ARG A 126 -0.11 8.38 6.53
C ARG A 126 0.66 8.59 7.84
N GLU A 127 0.82 7.55 8.64
CA GLU A 127 1.59 7.60 9.89
C GLU A 127 3.05 8.04 9.62
N ILE A 128 3.71 7.45 8.62
CA ILE A 128 5.07 7.82 8.20
C ILE A 128 5.13 9.31 7.86
N PHE A 129 4.30 9.77 6.93
CA PHE A 129 4.30 11.16 6.44
C PHE A 129 3.84 12.19 7.50
N GLN A 130 2.98 11.81 8.45
CA GLN A 130 2.54 12.72 9.52
C GLN A 130 3.55 12.82 10.66
N SER A 131 4.35 11.77 10.87
CA SER A 131 5.40 11.74 11.90
C SER A 131 6.67 12.50 11.51
N ASP A 132 6.78 12.93 10.25
CA ASP A 132 7.99 13.54 9.72
C ASP A 132 7.89 15.08 9.71
N GLU A 133 8.69 15.72 10.57
CA GLU A 133 8.69 17.16 10.74
C GLU A 133 9.43 17.91 9.62
N GLN A 134 10.31 17.22 8.87
CA GLN A 134 11.14 17.82 7.83
C GLN A 134 10.37 18.03 6.52
N ILE A 135 9.19 17.41 6.38
CA ILE A 135 8.36 17.58 5.20
C ILE A 135 7.92 19.05 5.05
N ALA A 136 8.18 19.60 3.87
CA ALA A 136 7.86 20.98 3.53
C ALA A 136 6.37 21.30 3.76
N THR A 137 6.07 22.52 4.21
CA THR A 137 4.69 22.91 4.55
C THR A 137 3.75 22.89 3.33
N SER A 138 4.24 23.24 2.14
CA SER A 138 3.45 23.09 0.90
C SER A 138 3.23 21.61 0.54
N ALA A 139 4.20 20.75 0.83
CA ALA A 139 4.09 19.32 0.57
C ALA A 139 3.07 18.65 1.49
N LYS A 140 2.79 19.23 2.67
CA LYS A 140 1.66 18.82 3.52
C LYS A 140 0.30 19.02 2.83
N ILE A 141 0.19 19.97 1.90
CA ILE A 141 -1.02 20.15 1.06
C ILE A 141 -1.17 18.99 0.05
N LEU A 142 -0.04 18.42 -0.39
CA LEU A 142 -0.02 17.21 -1.21
C LEU A 142 -0.30 15.94 -0.42
N GLN A 143 -0.20 15.94 0.92
CA GLN A 143 -0.57 14.82 1.81
C GLN A 143 -2.09 14.61 1.91
N ASN A 144 -2.75 14.51 0.76
CA ASN A 144 -4.16 14.19 0.64
C ASN A 144 -4.36 12.72 0.23
N ARG A 145 -5.61 12.29 0.08
CA ARG A 145 -5.94 10.91 -0.30
C ARG A 145 -5.34 10.47 -1.64
N PHE A 146 -5.03 11.41 -2.54
CA PHE A 146 -4.44 11.10 -3.85
C PHE A 146 -2.97 10.69 -3.74
N LEU A 147 -2.18 11.32 -2.85
CA LEU A 147 -0.78 10.94 -2.65
C LEU A 147 -0.66 9.47 -2.21
N TYR A 148 -1.36 9.10 -1.14
CA TYR A 148 -1.29 7.71 -0.63
C TYR A 148 -1.85 6.71 -1.64
N HIS A 149 -2.80 7.11 -2.48
CA HIS A 149 -3.26 6.27 -3.59
C HIS A 149 -2.21 6.15 -4.69
N ALA A 150 -1.53 7.23 -5.07
CA ALA A 150 -0.45 7.20 -6.06
C ALA A 150 0.72 6.31 -5.60
N ILE A 151 1.14 6.43 -4.33
CA ILE A 151 2.18 5.55 -3.75
C ILE A 151 1.70 4.09 -3.74
N TYR A 152 0.42 3.83 -3.44
CA TYR A 152 -0.14 2.47 -3.52
C TYR A 152 -0.14 1.90 -4.94
N LEU A 153 -0.42 2.72 -5.96
CA LEU A 153 -0.28 2.30 -7.37
C LEU A 153 1.19 2.02 -7.74
N GLN A 154 2.12 2.83 -7.23
CA GLN A 154 3.55 2.59 -7.41
C GLN A 154 4.00 1.30 -6.72
N PHE A 155 3.44 0.97 -5.54
CA PHE A 155 3.66 -0.31 -4.89
C PHE A 155 3.19 -1.49 -5.75
N HIS A 156 2.04 -1.39 -6.42
CA HIS A 156 1.65 -2.42 -7.39
C HIS A 156 2.66 -2.53 -8.54
N GLY A 157 3.15 -1.40 -9.05
CA GLY A 157 4.24 -1.36 -10.02
C GLY A 157 5.49 -2.09 -9.52
N LEU A 158 5.88 -1.86 -8.27
CA LEU A 158 6.99 -2.56 -7.62
C LEU A 158 6.74 -4.07 -7.54
N ILE A 159 5.54 -4.52 -7.14
CA ILE A 159 5.23 -5.95 -7.08
C ILE A 159 5.25 -6.59 -8.48
N LEU A 160 4.80 -5.88 -9.51
CA LEU A 160 4.91 -6.32 -10.90
C LEU A 160 6.37 -6.39 -11.36
N PHE A 161 7.21 -5.44 -10.95
CA PHE A 161 8.64 -5.47 -11.22
C PHE A 161 9.31 -6.66 -10.52
N TRP A 162 9.08 -6.81 -9.22
CA TRP A 162 9.62 -7.90 -8.38
C TRP A 162 9.19 -9.30 -8.83
N LYS A 163 7.99 -9.42 -9.38
CA LYS A 163 7.52 -10.65 -10.01
C LYS A 163 8.41 -11.07 -11.19
N ASN A 164 8.88 -10.12 -11.98
CA ASN A 164 9.67 -10.36 -13.19
C ASN A 164 11.19 -10.17 -12.97
N ASP A 165 11.61 -9.94 -11.73
CA ASP A 165 13.00 -9.76 -11.39
C ASP A 165 13.72 -11.11 -11.30
N GLU A 166 14.62 -11.36 -12.24
CA GLU A 166 15.42 -12.58 -12.35
C GLU A 166 16.84 -12.40 -11.77
N SER A 167 17.18 -11.22 -11.23
CA SER A 167 18.50 -11.04 -10.60
C SER A 167 18.63 -11.92 -9.35
N HIS A 168 19.87 -12.23 -9.01
CA HIS A 168 20.19 -12.93 -7.76
C HIS A 168 19.52 -12.23 -6.58
N LEU A 169 18.78 -13.00 -5.77
CA LEU A 169 18.04 -12.53 -4.59
C LEU A 169 17.17 -11.28 -4.82
N TYR A 170 16.71 -11.03 -6.06
CA TYR A 170 15.90 -9.85 -6.41
C TYR A 170 16.58 -8.50 -6.12
N GLU A 171 17.91 -8.45 -6.22
CA GLU A 171 18.72 -7.25 -6.02
C GLU A 171 18.24 -6.03 -6.85
N ASN A 172 17.72 -6.22 -8.07
CA ASN A 172 17.19 -5.10 -8.85
C ASN A 172 15.94 -4.48 -8.21
N SER A 173 15.06 -5.31 -7.65
CA SER A 173 13.86 -4.85 -6.94
C SER A 173 14.23 -4.06 -5.69
N MET A 174 15.22 -4.54 -4.93
CA MET A 174 15.74 -3.82 -3.76
C MET A 174 16.34 -2.47 -4.18
N ALA A 175 17.19 -2.46 -5.21
CA ALA A 175 17.77 -1.23 -5.74
C ALA A 175 16.73 -0.25 -6.29
N LEU A 176 15.61 -0.74 -6.82
CA LEU A 176 14.48 0.10 -7.24
C LEU A 176 13.81 0.76 -6.04
N VAL A 177 13.58 0.01 -4.95
CA VAL A 177 13.03 0.58 -3.71
C VAL A 177 13.96 1.66 -3.16
N ASP A 178 15.26 1.40 -3.06
CA ASP A 178 16.24 2.36 -2.55
C ASP A 178 16.20 3.68 -3.33
N LYS A 179 16.28 3.59 -4.67
CA LYS A 179 16.27 4.76 -5.56
C LYS A 179 14.94 5.51 -5.49
N TRP A 180 13.83 4.78 -5.42
CA TRP A 180 12.51 5.39 -5.35
C TRP A 180 12.28 6.10 -4.01
N CYS A 181 12.69 5.49 -2.89
CA CYS A 181 12.59 6.08 -1.55
C CYS A 181 13.45 7.35 -1.42
N ALA A 182 14.69 7.32 -1.92
CA ALA A 182 15.56 8.49 -1.97
C ALA A 182 14.93 9.62 -2.79
N LEU A 183 14.36 9.30 -3.96
CA LEU A 183 13.65 10.27 -4.79
C LEU A 183 12.44 10.87 -4.06
N GLN A 184 11.64 10.06 -3.35
CA GLN A 184 10.51 10.59 -2.57
C GLN A 184 11.00 11.56 -1.50
N GLU A 185 12.04 11.19 -0.74
CA GLU A 185 12.62 12.07 0.27
C GLU A 185 13.08 13.40 -0.33
N GLU A 186 13.85 13.37 -1.42
CA GLU A 186 14.28 14.59 -2.12
C GLU A 186 13.09 15.45 -2.54
N ILE A 187 12.03 14.85 -3.10
CA ILE A 187 10.81 15.58 -3.48
C ILE A 187 10.18 16.25 -2.26
N PHE A 188 9.96 15.51 -1.17
CA PHE A 188 9.21 16.00 -0.01
C PHE A 188 10.00 16.90 0.93
N TYR A 189 11.33 16.79 0.95
CA TYR A 189 12.23 17.67 1.70
C TYR A 189 12.65 18.90 0.88
N SER A 190 12.62 18.82 -0.46
CA SER A 190 13.02 19.96 -1.28
C SER A 190 11.97 21.08 -1.30
N LYS A 191 12.46 22.30 -1.44
CA LYS A 191 11.65 23.48 -1.76
C LYS A 191 11.12 23.46 -3.21
N ILE A 192 11.41 22.43 -4.00
CA ILE A 192 10.88 22.31 -5.37
C ILE A 192 9.37 22.18 -5.32
N VAL A 193 8.85 21.44 -4.33
CA VAL A 193 7.40 21.35 -4.11
C VAL A 193 6.82 22.71 -3.72
N ASP A 194 7.49 23.46 -2.83
CA ASP A 194 7.09 24.82 -2.46
C ASP A 194 7.02 25.73 -3.70
N LYS A 195 8.09 25.76 -4.51
CA LYS A 195 8.17 26.57 -5.73
C LYS A 195 7.16 26.16 -6.79
N GLY A 196 6.94 24.86 -6.98
CA GLY A 196 5.94 24.33 -7.91
C GLY A 196 4.53 24.67 -7.48
N PHE A 197 4.24 24.59 -6.18
CA PHE A 197 2.96 25.02 -5.61
C PHE A 197 2.75 26.52 -5.78
N ASP A 198 3.76 27.34 -5.45
CA ASP A 198 3.70 28.79 -5.62
C ASP A 198 3.50 29.19 -7.09
N LEU A 199 4.17 28.52 -8.03
CA LEU A 199 3.97 28.70 -9.46
C LEU A 199 2.55 28.33 -9.88
N GLY A 200 2.03 27.17 -9.44
CA GLY A 200 0.66 26.74 -9.72
C GLY A 200 -0.37 27.72 -9.18
N LYS A 201 -0.15 28.24 -7.97
CA LYS A 201 -0.96 29.29 -7.34
C LYS A 201 -0.90 30.59 -8.15
N PHE A 202 0.29 31.02 -8.56
CA PHE A 202 0.48 32.19 -9.41
C PHE A 202 -0.26 32.06 -10.74
N LEU A 203 -0.12 30.91 -11.42
CA LEU A 203 -0.85 30.62 -12.65
C LEU A 203 -2.36 30.60 -12.41
N TYR A 204 -2.87 29.98 -11.34
CA TYR A 204 -4.30 29.97 -11.04
C TYR A 204 -4.87 31.39 -10.83
N TYR A 205 -4.19 32.23 -10.06
CA TYR A 205 -4.65 33.60 -9.79
C TYR A 205 -4.45 34.58 -10.95
N ASN A 206 -3.46 34.34 -11.82
CA ASN A 206 -3.10 35.23 -12.91
C ASN A 206 -3.39 34.64 -14.31
N SER A 207 -4.03 33.48 -14.39
CA SER A 207 -4.40 32.86 -15.67
C SER A 207 -5.52 33.66 -16.33
N PRO A 208 -5.36 34.08 -17.60
CA PRO A 208 -6.43 34.72 -18.36
C PRO A 208 -7.54 33.74 -18.80
N ILE A 209 -7.48 32.46 -18.38
CA ILE A 209 -8.51 31.46 -18.66
C ILE A 209 -9.70 31.72 -17.74
N ASN A 210 -10.44 32.77 -18.05
CA ASN A 210 -11.85 32.82 -17.73
C ASN A 210 -12.51 31.64 -18.43
N PHE A 211 -13.04 30.67 -17.68
CA PHE A 211 -14.04 29.77 -18.21
C PHE A 211 -15.31 30.60 -18.40
N THR A 212 -15.34 31.41 -19.45
CA THR A 212 -16.51 32.17 -19.88
C THR A 212 -17.54 31.19 -20.44
N THR A 213 -18.32 30.59 -19.54
CA THR A 213 -19.70 30.22 -19.83
C THR A 213 -20.51 31.50 -20.01
N SER A 214 -20.37 32.15 -21.16
CA SER A 214 -21.35 33.11 -21.68
C SER A 214 -21.12 33.35 -23.17
N CYS A 215 -21.60 32.44 -24.00
CA CYS A 215 -22.04 32.79 -25.35
C CYS A 215 -23.05 31.76 -25.87
N ALA A 216 -24.16 31.66 -25.15
CA ALA A 216 -25.38 31.04 -25.66
C ALA A 216 -26.57 31.80 -25.07
N LEU A 217 -26.76 33.07 -25.47
CA LEU A 217 -27.98 33.86 -25.26
C LEU A 217 -27.93 35.22 -25.96
N THR A 218 -27.56 35.26 -27.24
CA THR A 218 -27.86 36.40 -28.14
C THR A 218 -28.22 35.90 -29.54
N ALA A 219 -29.08 34.89 -29.59
CA ALA A 219 -29.77 34.47 -30.81
C ALA A 219 -31.29 34.41 -30.53
N LYS A 220 -31.88 35.52 -30.07
CA LYS A 220 -33.33 35.77 -30.04
C LYS A 220 -33.65 37.19 -29.61
N ARG A 221 -33.35 38.17 -30.47
CA ARG A 221 -34.06 39.46 -30.52
C ARG A 221 -33.72 40.22 -31.81
N SER A 222 -34.13 39.64 -32.94
CA SER A 222 -34.32 40.34 -34.21
C SER A 222 -35.66 39.92 -34.80
N GLU A 223 -36.73 40.17 -34.05
CA GLU A 223 -38.12 40.14 -34.53
C GLU A 223 -38.89 41.18 -33.71
N ALA A 224 -38.85 42.42 -34.21
CA ALA A 224 -39.88 43.45 -34.12
C ALA A 224 -39.48 44.59 -35.08
#